data_AF-A0AAU4I3N5-F1
#
_entry.id   AF-A0AAU4I3N5-F1
#
_cell.length_a   1.000
_cell.length_b   1.000
_cell.length_c   1.000
_cell.angle_alpha   90.00
_cell.angle_beta   90.00
_cell.angle_gamma   90.00
#
_symmetry.space_group_name_H-M   'P 1'
#
loop_
_entity.id
_entity.type
_entity.pdbx_description
1 polymer ?
#
loop_
_entity_poly.entity_id
_entity_poly.type
_entity_poly.pdbx_seq_one_letter_code
_entity_poly.pdbx_strand_id
1 'polypeptide(L)'
;MHENEIKLKAIAALTALRADVGEGLASELLAEVTPGHFLVPEGAAPEEVGGAVLDQLSAPLSALVNGFIAAFAAVAYAYDETGAEPGTDAILQELALRLAREDGQQAP
;
A
#
# COMPACT_ATOMS: atom_id res chain seq x y z
N MET A 1 12.02 -1.50 1.73
CA MET A 1 10.78 -2.27 1.96
C MET A 1 10.44 -3.00 0.68
N HIS A 2 9.89 -4.21 0.77
CA HIS A 2 9.39 -4.90 -0.42
C HIS A 2 8.04 -4.30 -0.83
N GLU A 3 7.79 -4.20 -2.14
CA GLU A 3 6.61 -3.57 -2.73
C GLU A 3 5.28 -4.13 -2.18
N ASN A 4 5.23 -5.44 -1.96
CA ASN A 4 4.04 -6.12 -1.47
C ASN A 4 3.82 -5.93 0.03
N GLU A 5 4.86 -5.65 0.82
CA GLU A 5 4.70 -5.25 2.23
C GLU A 5 3.88 -3.95 2.34
N ILE A 6 4.11 -3.01 1.42
CA ILE A 6 3.36 -1.75 1.33
C ILE A 6 1.91 -2.01 0.89
N LYS A 7 1.69 -2.92 -0.06
CA LYS A 7 0.33 -3.32 -0.46
C LYS A 7 -0.44 -3.97 0.68
N LEU A 8 0.20 -4.83 1.47
CA LEU A 8 -0.40 -5.47 2.64
C LEU A 8 -0.82 -4.46 3.71
N LYS A 9 0.01 -3.45 3.97
CA LYS A 9 -0.33 -2.34 4.90
C LYS A 9 -1.52 -1.53 4.41
N ALA A 10 -1.60 -1.24 3.11
CA ALA A 10 -2.74 -0.55 2.51
C ALA A 10 -4.06 -1.32 2.70
N ILE A 11 -4.02 -2.65 2.54
CA ILE A 11 -5.21 -3.51 2.70
C ILE A 11 -5.62 -3.63 4.17
N ALA A 12 -4.65 -3.79 5.08
CA ALA A 12 -4.90 -3.83 6.51
C ALA A 12 -5.57 -2.52 7.00
N ALA A 13 -5.11 -1.38 6.50
CA ALA A 13 -5.73 -0.09 6.77
C ALA A 13 -7.17 0.02 6.24
N LEU A 14 -7.44 -0.39 5.00
CA LEU A 14 -8.82 -0.38 4.49
C LEU A 14 -9.77 -1.27 5.30
N THR A 15 -9.26 -2.38 5.82
CA THR A 15 -10.01 -3.26 6.72
C THR A 15 -10.28 -2.57 8.07
N ALA A 16 -9.31 -1.80 8.58
CA ALA A 16 -9.40 -1.05 9.82
C ALA A 16 -10.28 0.22 9.74
N LEU A 17 -10.33 0.91 8.59
CA LEU A 17 -11.14 2.12 8.37
C LEU A 17 -12.64 1.88 8.60
N ARG A 18 -13.11 0.64 8.38
CA ARG A 18 -14.50 0.23 8.64
C ARG A 18 -14.79 -0.04 10.12
N ALA A 19 -13.76 -0.11 10.95
CA ALA A 19 -13.82 -0.27 12.41
C ALA A 19 -13.74 1.08 13.17
N ASP A 20 -14.06 2.20 12.51
CA ASP A 20 -14.00 3.57 13.06
C ASP A 20 -12.57 4.12 13.26
N VAL A 21 -11.64 3.76 12.37
CA VAL A 21 -10.31 4.40 12.33
C VAL A 21 -10.42 5.67 11.47
N GLY A 22 -10.40 6.82 12.15
CA GLY A 22 -10.75 8.14 11.62
C GLY A 22 -9.88 8.69 10.47
N GLU A 23 -10.15 9.95 10.10
CA GLU A 23 -9.62 10.67 8.92
C GLU A 23 -8.08 10.67 8.75
N GLY A 24 -7.31 10.23 9.75
CA GLY A 24 -5.85 10.18 9.75
C GLY A 24 -5.19 8.94 9.11
N LEU A 25 -5.93 7.89 8.77
CA LEU A 25 -5.33 6.61 8.38
C LEU A 25 -4.45 6.67 7.13
N ALA A 26 -4.86 7.45 6.12
CA ALA A 26 -4.04 7.65 4.92
C ALA A 26 -2.72 8.36 5.26
N SER A 27 -2.75 9.31 6.19
CA SER A 27 -1.56 10.02 6.66
C SER A 27 -0.65 9.13 7.52
N GLU A 28 -1.22 8.25 8.34
CA GLU A 28 -0.47 7.26 9.13
C GLU A 28 0.24 6.25 8.23
N LEU A 29 -0.47 5.71 7.23
CA LEU A 29 0.12 4.84 6.23
C LEU A 29 1.20 5.53 5.42
N LEU A 30 0.96 6.78 4.99
CA LEU A 30 1.97 7.57 4.30
C LEU A 30 3.21 7.75 5.18
N ALA A 31 3.05 8.06 6.46
CA ALA A 31 4.17 8.17 7.39
C ALA A 31 4.92 6.83 7.58
N GLU A 32 4.21 5.70 7.52
CA GLU A 32 4.81 4.37 7.67
C GLU A 32 5.58 3.90 6.42
N VAL A 33 5.13 4.26 5.22
CA VAL A 33 5.79 3.89 3.95
C VAL A 33 6.85 4.91 3.53
N THR A 34 6.81 6.11 4.08
CA THR A 34 7.81 7.15 3.83
C THR A 34 9.12 6.81 4.54
N PRO A 35 10.27 6.82 3.83
CA PRO A 35 11.56 6.63 4.46
C PRO A 35 11.81 7.68 5.56
N GLY A 36 12.27 7.24 6.73
CA GLY A 36 12.65 8.15 7.82
C GLY A 36 13.89 9.00 7.53
N HIS A 37 14.65 8.65 6.49
CA HIS A 37 15.79 9.38 5.97
C HIS A 37 15.91 9.15 4.47
N PHE A 38 16.43 10.15 3.74
CA PHE A 38 16.69 10.08 2.31
C PHE A 38 18.20 10.07 2.06
N LEU A 39 18.64 9.23 1.13
CA LEU A 39 20.02 9.22 0.67
C LEU A 39 20.18 10.27 -0.43
N VAL A 40 21.11 11.20 -0.26
CA VAL A 40 21.38 12.25 -1.24
C VAL A 40 22.87 12.28 -1.59
N PRO A 41 23.25 12.59 -2.84
CA PRO A 41 24.66 12.66 -3.21
C PRO A 41 25.36 13.80 -2.47
N GLU A 42 26.60 13.57 -2.05
CA GLU A 42 27.41 14.59 -1.41
C GLU A 42 27.76 15.71 -2.41
N GLY A 43 27.51 16.97 -2.03
CA GLY A 43 27.77 18.13 -2.88
C GLY A 43 26.73 18.37 -3.98
N ALA A 44 25.60 17.65 -3.98
CA ALA A 44 24.51 17.84 -4.92
C ALA A 44 23.88 19.23 -4.83
N ALA A 45 23.50 19.79 -5.98
CA ALA A 45 22.69 21.00 -6.06
C ALA A 45 21.28 20.74 -5.52
N PRO A 46 20.55 21.78 -5.05
CA PRO A 46 19.20 21.63 -4.49
C PRO A 46 18.22 20.87 -5.39
N GLU A 47 18.32 21.04 -6.71
CA GLU A 47 17.48 20.37 -7.70
C GLU A 47 17.77 18.86 -7.77
N GLU A 48 19.04 18.48 -7.67
CA GLU A 48 19.50 17.09 -7.68
C GLU A 48 19.11 16.37 -6.39
N VAL A 49 19.16 17.07 -5.26
CA VAL A 49 18.63 16.60 -3.98
C VAL A 49 17.12 16.36 -4.09
N GLY A 50 16.38 17.29 -4.69
CA GLY A 50 14.94 17.15 -4.92
C GLY A 50 14.60 15.92 -5.76
N GLY A 51 15.34 15.69 -6.85
CA GLY A 51 15.20 14.50 -7.68
C GLY A 51 15.45 13.19 -6.91
N ALA A 52 16.54 13.13 -6.14
CA ALA A 52 16.88 11.94 -5.36
C ALA A 52 15.82 11.59 -4.31
N VAL A 53 15.23 12.59 -3.66
CA VAL A 53 14.13 12.40 -2.71
C VAL A 53 12.87 11.90 -3.41
N LEU A 54 12.50 12.52 -4.53
CA LEU A 54 11.33 12.14 -5.31
C LEU A 54 11.44 10.70 -5.85
N ASP A 55 12.61 10.30 -6.33
CA ASP A 55 12.86 8.93 -6.80
C ASP A 55 12.68 7.92 -5.67
N GLN A 56 13.19 8.21 -4.48
CA GLN A 56 13.03 7.36 -3.30
C GLN A 56 11.58 7.30 -2.79
N LEU A 57 10.78 8.34 -3.02
CA LEU A 57 9.35 8.38 -2.67
C LEU A 57 8.45 7.75 -3.73
N SER A 58 8.87 7.76 -4.99
CA SER A 58 8.04 7.34 -6.12
C SER A 58 7.57 5.88 -5.97
N ALA A 59 8.50 4.97 -5.68
CA ALA A 59 8.22 3.55 -5.50
C ALA A 59 7.24 3.25 -4.35
N PRO A 60 7.47 3.70 -3.10
CA PRO A 60 6.53 3.44 -2.00
C PRO A 60 5.16 4.09 -2.22
N LEU A 61 5.11 5.29 -2.80
CA LEU A 61 3.85 5.96 -3.10
C LEU A 61 3.06 5.23 -4.18
N SER A 62 3.72 4.80 -5.25
CA SER A 62 3.11 3.98 -6.30
C SER A 62 2.60 2.65 -5.74
N ALA A 63 3.36 1.98 -4.87
CA ALA A 63 2.94 0.75 -4.21
C ALA A 63 1.69 0.96 -3.32
N LEU A 64 1.63 2.07 -2.58
CA LEU A 64 0.49 2.43 -1.74
C LEU A 64 -0.79 2.65 -2.59
N VAL A 65 -0.69 3.45 -3.65
CA VAL A 65 -1.81 3.71 -4.57
C VAL A 65 -2.27 2.42 -5.25
N ASN A 66 -1.34 1.60 -5.72
CA ASN A 66 -1.66 0.31 -6.34
C ASN A 66 -2.33 -0.65 -5.34
N GLY A 67 -1.92 -0.64 -4.06
CA GLY A 67 -2.56 -1.40 -2.99
C GLY A 67 -4.03 -0.99 -2.79
N PHE A 68 -4.31 0.31 -2.77
CA PHE A 68 -5.70 0.82 -2.71
C PHE A 68 -6.51 0.40 -3.94
N ILE A 69 -5.97 0.55 -5.15
CA ILE A 69 -6.65 0.14 -6.39
C ILE A 69 -6.98 -1.35 -6.36
N ALA A 70 -6.02 -2.20 -5.98
CA ALA A 70 -6.22 -3.65 -5.90
C ALA A 70 -7.30 -4.02 -4.89
N ALA A 71 -7.31 -3.37 -3.73
CA ALA A 71 -8.33 -3.58 -2.70
C ALA A 71 -9.72 -3.18 -3.17
N PHE A 72 -9.87 -2.01 -3.79
CA PHE A 72 -11.16 -1.58 -4.36
C PHE A 72 -11.61 -2.49 -5.51
N ALA A 73 -10.70 -2.91 -6.38
CA ALA A 73 -11.00 -3.83 -7.47
C ALA A 73 -11.47 -5.20 -6.95
N ALA A 74 -10.82 -5.75 -5.92
CA ALA A 74 -11.24 -7.01 -5.32
C ALA A 74 -12.64 -6.92 -4.72
N VAL A 75 -12.95 -5.81 -4.04
CA VAL A 75 -14.29 -5.57 -3.49
C VAL A 75 -15.33 -5.42 -4.59
N ALA A 76 -15.05 -4.61 -5.62
CA ALA A 76 -15.96 -4.43 -6.75
C ALA A 76 -16.23 -5.75 -7.48
N TYR A 77 -15.20 -6.53 -7.74
CA TYR A 77 -15.30 -7.83 -8.40
C TYR A 77 -16.16 -8.83 -7.61
N ALA A 78 -15.94 -8.91 -6.29
CA ALA A 78 -16.76 -9.76 -5.43
C ALA A 78 -18.23 -9.29 -5.41
N TYR A 79 -18.47 -7.98 -5.36
CA TYR A 79 -19.84 -7.43 -5.44
C TYR A 79 -20.53 -7.75 -6.76
N ASP A 80 -19.82 -7.70 -7.89
CA ASP A 80 -20.35 -8.03 -9.20
C ASP A 80 -20.64 -9.54 -9.37
N GLU A 81 -19.80 -10.41 -8.78
CA GLU A 81 -19.96 -11.87 -8.89
C GLU A 81 -21.01 -12.46 -7.93
N THR A 82 -21.05 -12.00 -6.69
CA THR A 82 -21.81 -12.65 -5.62
C THR A 82 -22.85 -11.74 -4.96
N GLY A 83 -22.92 -10.46 -5.35
CA GLY A 83 -23.78 -9.47 -4.71
C GLY A 83 -23.18 -8.98 -3.39
N ALA A 84 -24.03 -8.60 -2.42
CA ALA A 84 -23.56 -8.04 -1.14
C ALA A 84 -23.05 -9.07 -0.12
N GLU A 85 -23.02 -10.35 -0.47
CA GLU A 85 -22.35 -11.41 0.30
C GLU A 85 -21.20 -11.94 -0.55
N PRO A 86 -19.94 -11.95 -0.09
CA PRO A 86 -19.45 -11.78 1.27
C PRO A 86 -19.18 -10.33 1.71
N GLY A 87 -19.00 -10.15 3.02
CA GLY A 87 -18.60 -8.86 3.60
C GLY A 87 -17.24 -8.38 3.07
N THR A 88 -17.11 -7.06 2.88
CA THR A 88 -15.90 -6.37 2.41
C THR A 88 -14.63 -6.80 3.16
N ASP A 89 -14.73 -7.05 4.45
CA ASP A 89 -13.66 -7.53 5.33
C ASP A 89 -13.11 -8.91 4.91
N ALA A 90 -13.98 -9.87 4.59
CA ALA A 90 -13.57 -11.20 4.14
C ALA A 90 -12.83 -11.13 2.79
N ILE A 91 -13.31 -10.27 1.88
CA ILE A 91 -12.70 -10.05 0.56
C ILE A 91 -11.30 -9.45 0.70
N LEU A 92 -11.15 -8.44 1.55
CA LEU A 92 -9.85 -7.81 1.81
C LEU A 92 -8.87 -8.75 2.51
N GLN A 93 -9.35 -9.59 3.45
CA GLN A 93 -8.51 -10.58 4.11
C GLN A 93 -8.02 -11.65 3.14
N GLU A 94 -8.86 -12.13 2.22
CA GLU A 94 -8.46 -13.08 1.18
C GLU A 94 -7.44 -12.45 0.22
N LEU A 95 -7.65 -11.20 -0.18
CA LEU A 95 -6.68 -10.47 -1.01
C LEU A 95 -5.32 -10.34 -0.31
N ALA A 96 -5.30 -10.00 0.97
CA ALA A 96 -4.06 -9.93 1.76
C ALA A 96 -3.35 -11.29 1.81
N LEU A 97 -4.08 -12.39 2.02
CA LEU A 97 -3.52 -13.74 2.02
C LEU A 97 -2.92 -14.14 0.66
N ARG A 98 -3.54 -13.72 -0.44
CA ARG A 98 -3.01 -13.96 -1.80
C ARG A 98 -1.71 -13.20 -2.04
N LEU A 99 -1.67 -11.91 -1.73
CA LEU A 99 -0.47 -11.08 -1.90
C LEU A 99 0.70 -11.58 -1.03
N ALA A 100 0.42 -11.98 0.21
CA ALA A 100 1.45 -12.55 1.09
C ALA A 100 2.03 -13.87 0.56
N ARG A 101 1.23 -14.68 -0.16
CA ARG A 101 1.71 -15.91 -0.82
C ARG A 101 2.54 -15.60 -2.06
N GLU A 102 2.15 -14.59 -2.83
CA GLU A 102 2.90 -14.14 -4.01
C GLU A 102 4.27 -13.57 -3.61
N ASP A 103 4.37 -12.89 -2.47
CA ASP A 103 5.64 -12.47 -1.85
C ASP A 103 6.54 -13.64 -1.46
N GLY A 104 5.96 -14.64 -0.80
CA GLY A 104 6.69 -15.83 -0.34
C GLY A 104 7.26 -16.67 -1.49
N GLN A 105 6.68 -16.56 -2.69
CA GLN A 105 7.11 -17.27 -3.90
C GLN A 105 8.23 -16.54 -4.67
N GLN A 106 8.58 -15.30 -4.30
CA GLN A 106 9.66 -14.51 -4.92
C GLN A 106 11.00 -14.58 -4.15
N ALA A 107 11.11 -15.39 -3.09
CA ALA A 107 12.37 -15.62 -2.38
C ALA A 107 13.21 -16.72 -3.07
N PRO A 108 14.46 -16.45 -3.50
CA PRO A 108 15.43 -17.49 -3.81
C PRO A 108 15.96 -18.20 -2.55
#